data_AF-A0AAW4D4Q5-F1
#
_entry.id   AF-A0AAW4D4Q5-F1
#
_cell.length_a   1.000
_cell.length_b   1.000
_cell.length_c   1.000
_cell.angle_alpha   90.00
_cell.angle_beta   90.00
_cell.angle_gamma   90.00
#
_symmetry.space_group_name_H-M   'P 1'
#
loop_
_entity.id
_entity.type
_entity.pdbx_description
1 polymer ?
#
loop_
_entity_poly.entity_id
_entity_poly.type
_entity_poly.pdbx_seq_one_letter_code
_entity_poly.pdbx_strand_id
1 'polypeptide(L)' 'MNTTPRLAAQLDWMTVGSFSPEQYQGDERKEYEDEAARIERQWDNQPS' A
#
# COMPACT_ATOMS: atom_id res chain seq x y z
N MET A 1 12.21 12.36 -7.17
CA MET A 1 10.99 11.70 -7.69
C MET A 1 9.99 11.74 -6.56
N ASN A 2 8.80 12.32 -6.77
CA ASN A 2 7.73 12.26 -5.75
C ASN A 2 7.05 10.90 -5.88
N THR A 3 7.25 10.03 -4.91
CA THR A 3 6.53 8.75 -4.82
C THR A 3 5.11 9.05 -4.36
N THR A 4 4.10 8.68 -5.16
CA THR A 4 2.70 8.85 -4.74
C THR A 4 2.38 7.89 -3.59
N PRO A 5 1.41 8.18 -2.71
CA PRO A 5 1.03 7.30 -1.62
C PRO A 5 0.65 5.89 -2.10
N ARG A 6 -0.04 5.80 -3.25
CA ARG A 6 -0.31 4.52 -3.93
C ARG A 6 0.96 3.77 -4.32
N LEU A 7 1.93 4.45 -4.94
CA LEU A 7 3.18 3.81 -5.34
C LEU A 7 4.00 3.40 -4.12
N ALA A 8 3.97 4.18 -3.04
CA ALA A 8 4.62 3.84 -1.78
C ALA A 8 4.04 2.55 -1.18
N ALA A 9 2.72 2.37 -1.17
CA ALA A 9 2.10 1.13 -0.67
C ALA A 9 2.56 -0.11 -1.46
N GLN A 10 2.68 0.00 -2.79
CA GLN A 10 3.22 -1.07 -3.63
C GLN A 10 4.69 -1.38 -3.29
N LEU A 11 5.51 -0.35 -3.10
CA LEU A 11 6.93 -0.50 -2.77
C LEU A 11 7.12 -1.08 -1.37
N ASP A 12 6.37 -0.62 -0.37
CA ASP A 12 6.42 -1.12 1.00
C ASP A 12 6.09 -2.62 1.04
N TRP A 13 5.04 -3.04 0.32
CA TRP A 13 4.73 -4.46 0.19
C TRP A 13 5.85 -5.25 -0.50
N MET A 14 6.40 -4.74 -1.61
CA MET A 14 7.44 -5.44 -2.37
C MET A 14 8.79 -5.51 -1.66
N THR A 15 9.11 -4.56 -0.79
CA THR A 15 10.45 -4.41 -0.19
C THR A 15 10.50 -4.77 1.29
N VAL A 16 9.49 -4.36 2.06
CA VAL A 16 9.40 -4.59 3.51
C VAL A 16 8.45 -5.75 3.81
N GLY A 17 7.43 -5.96 2.98
CA GLY A 17 6.38 -6.96 3.22
C GLY A 17 5.34 -6.51 4.25
N SER A 18 5.30 -5.21 4.56
CA SER A 18 4.33 -4.62 5.50
C SER A 18 4.06 -3.17 5.15
N PHE A 19 2.86 -2.69 5.48
CA PHE A 19 2.43 -1.33 5.17
C PHE A 19 2.72 -0.34 6.30
N SER A 20 3.16 0.88 5.96
CA SER A 20 3.40 1.97 6.92
C SER A 20 2.57 3.23 6.62
N PRO A 21 1.24 3.22 6.86
CA PRO A 21 0.37 4.36 6.55
C PRO A 21 0.57 5.56 7.49
N GLU A 22 1.25 5.37 8.63
CA GLU A 22 1.43 6.40 9.67
C GLU A 22 2.21 7.62 9.19
N GLN A 23 2.99 7.50 8.11
CA GLN A 23 3.74 8.59 7.50
C GLN A 23 2.86 9.54 6.66
N TYR A 24 1.61 9.17 6.36
CA TYR A 24 0.67 9.93 5.55
C TYR A 24 -0.49 10.48 6.38
N GLN A 25 -1.11 11.57 5.89
CA GLN A 25 -2.29 12.18 6.53
C GLN A 25 -3.35 12.55 5.48
N GLY A 26 -4.60 12.68 5.93
CA GLY A 26 -5.72 13.10 5.07
C GLY A 26 -5.88 12.21 3.84
N ASP A 27 -6.01 12.85 2.67
CA ASP A 27 -6.24 12.16 1.40
C ASP A 27 -5.08 11.25 1.00
N GLU A 28 -3.84 11.62 1.33
CA GLU A 28 -2.67 10.78 1.02
C GLU A 28 -2.71 9.46 1.80
N ARG A 29 -3.13 9.51 3.07
CA ARG A 29 -3.28 8.31 3.89
C ARG A 29 -4.37 7.42 3.33
N LYS A 30 -5.50 8.01 2.94
CA LYS A 30 -6.60 7.29 2.32
C LYS A 30 -6.16 6.57 1.05
N GLU A 31 -5.45 7.24 0.15
CA GLU A 31 -4.94 6.64 -1.08
C GLU A 31 -3.97 5.49 -0.83
N TYR A 32 -3.11 5.64 0.16
CA TYR A 32 -2.18 4.60 0.58
C TYR A 32 -2.93 3.37 1.13
N GLU A 33 -3.86 3.58 2.06
CA GLU A 33 -4.64 2.51 2.71
C GLU A 33 -5.56 1.79 1.71
N ASP A 34 -6.19 2.52 0.79
CA ASP A 34 -7.02 1.94 -0.28
C ASP A 34 -6.20 1.01 -1.19
N GLU A 35 -4.93 1.35 -1.46
CA GLU A 35 -4.02 0.51 -2.24
C GLU A 35 -3.50 -0.69 -1.44
N ALA A 36 -3.14 -0.49 -0.17
CA ALA A 36 -2.73 -1.58 0.71
C ALA A 36 -3.81 -2.66 0.78
N ALA A 37 -5.07 -2.26 1.00
CA ALA A 37 -6.21 -3.17 1.03
C ALA A 37 -6.44 -3.89 -0.32
N ARG A 38 -6.16 -3.23 -1.46
CA ARG A 38 -6.21 -3.86 -2.79
C ARG A 38 -5.16 -4.96 -2.90
N ILE A 39 -3.93 -4.70 -2.46
CA ILE A 39 -2.83 -5.65 -2.51
C ILE A 39 -3.12 -6.85 -1.61
N GLU A 40 -3.53 -6.63 -0.36
CA GLU A 40 -3.88 -7.71 0.58
C GLU A 40 -4.93 -8.66 -0.02
N ARG A 41 -6.01 -8.10 -0.58
CA ARG A 41 -7.04 -8.89 -1.28
C ARG A 41 -6.49 -9.66 -2.48
N GLN A 42 -5.52 -9.11 -3.21
CA GLN A 42 -4.93 -9.82 -4.35
C GLN A 42 -4.12 -11.03 -3.90
N TRP A 43 -3.42 -10.92 -2.77
CA TRP A 43 -2.67 -12.04 -2.18
C TRP A 43 -3.59 -13.08 -1.57
N ASP A 44 -4.62 -12.67 -0.82
CA ASP A 44 -5.61 -13.60 -0.24
C ASP A 44 -6.35 -14.42 -1.32
N ASN A 45 -6.52 -13.85 -2.52
CA ASN A 45 -7.19 -14.49 -3.64
C ASN A 45 -6.25 -15.24 -4.60
N GLN A 46 -4.95 -15.37 -4.30
CA GLN A 46 -4.07 -16.20 -5.11
C GLN A 46 -4.36 -17.68 -4.87
N PRO A 47 -4.67 -18.47 -5.92
CA PRO A 47 -4.76 -19.92 -5.79
C PRO A 47 -3.38 -20.47 -5.41
N SER A 48 -3.35 -21.29 -4.36
CA SER A 48 -2.16 -21.99 -3.82
C SER A 48 -1.49 -22.90 -4.82
#